data_AF-A0AAJ6LAM2-F1
#
_entry.id   AF-A0AAJ6LAM2-F1
#
_cell.length_a   1.000
_cell.length_b   1.000
_cell.length_c   1.000
_cell.angle_alpha   90.00
_cell.angle_beta   90.00
_cell.angle_gamma   90.00
#
_symmetry.space_group_name_H-M   'P 1'
#
loop_
_entity.id
_entity.type
_entity.pdbx_description
1 polymer ?
#
loop_
_entity_poly.entity_id
_entity_poly.type
_entity_poly.pdbx_seq_one_letter_code
_entity_poly.pdbx_strand_id
1 'polypeptide(L)'
;MNGSKQHIYIVHGYQASPNDHWFPWLSQKLSQMDLHAEVKRLVLPHSDAPHFEEWQQALALQMTTLDENTIIIAHNLGCLATLHYLSSKLRERRIKAIFCIAGFKAALKSLPELSGFIAQAKLDSGILHSHIASRVVMFSNNDPYVPPPLALTFGHFLSAEVLEVKRAGNFMRENGYAEFELLLNTLKPLLQQQAVAQG
;
A
#
# COMPACT_ATOMS: atom_id res chain seq x y z
N MET A 1 10.77 -27.16 10.87
CA MET A 1 11.22 -25.96 10.15
C MET A 1 10.17 -24.89 10.38
N ASN A 2 10.43 -23.90 11.24
CA ASN A 2 9.49 -22.80 11.46
C ASN A 2 9.76 -21.74 10.38
N GLY A 3 8.98 -21.74 9.30
CA GLY A 3 8.98 -20.60 8.38
C GLY A 3 8.58 -19.34 9.14
N SER A 4 9.36 -18.27 9.06
CA SER A 4 9.03 -17.01 9.74
C SER A 4 7.72 -16.46 9.18
N LYS A 5 6.76 -16.22 10.08
CA LYS A 5 5.40 -15.72 9.78
C LYS A 5 5.46 -14.48 8.88
N GLN A 6 4.67 -14.46 7.80
CA GLN A 6 4.51 -13.25 6.98
C GLN A 6 3.53 -12.28 7.64
N HIS A 7 3.84 -10.99 7.65
CA HIS A 7 2.92 -9.95 8.15
C HIS A 7 2.45 -9.11 6.97
N ILE A 8 1.17 -9.21 6.61
CA ILE A 8 0.62 -8.50 5.45
C ILE A 8 -0.44 -7.49 5.91
N TYR A 9 -0.17 -6.21 5.68
CA TYR A 9 -1.11 -5.14 5.99
C TYR A 9 -1.75 -4.59 4.73
N ILE A 10 -3.08 -4.53 4.69
CA ILE A 10 -3.83 -3.89 3.61
C ILE A 10 -4.43 -2.58 4.14
N VAL A 11 -4.11 -1.47 3.48
CA VAL A 11 -4.46 -0.10 3.91
C VAL A 11 -5.34 0.56 2.85
N HIS A 12 -6.56 0.94 3.21
CA HIS A 12 -7.50 1.60 2.31
C HIS A 12 -7.21 3.10 2.16
N GLY A 13 -7.93 3.75 1.23
CA GLY A 13 -7.82 5.18 0.96
C GLY A 13 -9.03 6.00 1.41
N TYR A 14 -9.14 7.19 0.82
CA TYR A 14 -10.25 8.13 0.99
C TYR A 14 -11.59 7.47 0.59
N GLN A 15 -12.66 7.73 1.34
CA GLN A 15 -14.01 7.20 1.11
C GLN A 15 -14.09 5.67 0.96
N ALA A 16 -13.16 4.94 1.58
CA ALA A 16 -13.11 3.48 1.55
C ALA A 16 -12.98 2.91 2.97
N SER A 17 -13.27 1.63 3.10
CA SER A 17 -13.14 0.85 4.32
C SER A 17 -12.33 -0.44 4.06
N PRO A 18 -11.94 -1.19 5.10
CA PRO A 18 -11.31 -2.50 4.94
C PRO A 18 -12.11 -3.50 4.08
N ASN A 19 -13.43 -3.31 3.94
CA ASN A 19 -14.32 -4.24 3.26
C ASN A 19 -14.61 -3.88 1.79
N ASP A 20 -13.97 -2.82 1.28
CA ASP A 20 -14.20 -2.33 -0.07
C ASP A 20 -13.26 -2.94 -1.12
N HIS A 21 -13.67 -2.74 -2.38
CA HIS A 21 -12.86 -3.05 -3.55
C HIS A 21 -12.35 -4.51 -3.53
N TRP A 22 -11.06 -4.68 -3.79
CA TRP A 22 -10.35 -5.95 -3.85
C TRP A 22 -9.77 -6.37 -2.50
N PHE A 23 -9.88 -5.54 -1.44
CA PHE A 23 -9.24 -5.82 -0.15
C PHE A 23 -9.72 -7.14 0.47
N PRO A 24 -11.03 -7.44 0.57
CA PRO A 24 -11.50 -8.72 1.12
C PRO A 24 -11.03 -9.91 0.29
N TRP A 25 -11.15 -9.81 -1.03
CA TRP A 25 -10.77 -10.87 -1.96
C TRP A 25 -9.28 -11.19 -1.84
N LEU A 26 -8.41 -10.17 -1.81
CA LEU A 26 -6.97 -10.37 -1.69
C LEU A 26 -6.62 -10.98 -0.33
N SER A 27 -7.24 -10.49 0.75
CA SER A 27 -7.05 -11.05 2.08
C SER A 27 -7.42 -12.53 2.13
N GLN A 28 -8.55 -12.91 1.54
CA GLN A 28 -8.99 -14.30 1.48
C GLN A 28 -8.02 -15.18 0.68
N LYS A 29 -7.58 -14.71 -0.50
CA LYS A 29 -6.62 -15.45 -1.33
C LYS A 29 -5.30 -15.67 -0.60
N LEU A 30 -4.75 -14.63 0.03
CA LEU A 30 -3.51 -14.72 0.78
C LEU A 30 -3.60 -15.67 1.98
N SER A 31 -4.73 -15.67 2.70
CA SER A 31 -4.96 -16.62 3.80
C SER A 31 -5.11 -18.07 3.34
N GLN A 32 -5.57 -18.31 2.11
CA GLN A 32 -5.73 -19.66 1.54
C GLN A 32 -4.42 -20.28 1.02
N MET A 33 -3.37 -19.48 0.79
CA MET A 33 -2.14 -19.94 0.14
C MET A 33 -1.17 -20.71 1.08
N ASP A 34 -1.57 -21.04 2.31
CA ASP A 34 -0.79 -21.80 3.30
C ASP A 34 0.63 -21.22 3.56
N LEU A 35 0.72 -19.89 3.67
CA LEU A 35 1.99 -19.15 3.77
C LEU A 35 2.44 -18.83 5.20
N HIS A 36 1.80 -19.38 6.23
CA HIS A 36 1.89 -18.85 7.61
C HIS A 36 1.78 -17.32 7.65
N ALA A 37 0.85 -16.74 6.86
CA ALA A 37 0.68 -15.29 6.76
C ALA A 37 -0.41 -14.78 7.71
N GLU A 38 -0.08 -13.74 8.46
CA GLU A 38 -1.07 -12.90 9.14
C GLU A 38 -1.46 -11.76 8.23
N VAL A 39 -2.68 -11.79 7.72
CA VAL A 39 -3.21 -10.73 6.86
C VAL A 39 -4.17 -9.87 7.68
N LYS A 40 -3.89 -8.57 7.76
CA LYS A 40 -4.70 -7.60 8.48
C LYS A 40 -5.10 -6.45 7.55
N ARG A 41 -6.41 -6.30 7.35
CA ARG A 41 -6.99 -5.13 6.67
C ARG A 41 -7.20 -4.05 7.73
N LEU A 42 -6.52 -2.91 7.60
CA LEU A 42 -6.49 -1.86 8.62
C LEU A 42 -7.70 -0.95 8.50
N VAL A 43 -8.28 -0.58 9.64
CA VAL A 43 -9.36 0.41 9.73
C VAL A 43 -8.74 1.80 9.87
N LEU A 44 -9.03 2.73 8.96
CA LEU A 44 -8.69 4.14 9.14
C LEU A 44 -9.97 4.93 9.47
N PRO A 45 -9.95 5.74 10.53
CA PRO A 45 -11.14 6.44 11.00
C PRO A 45 -11.55 7.56 10.02
N HIS A 46 -12.83 7.88 9.99
CA HIS A 46 -13.41 9.02 9.28
C HIS A 46 -12.93 9.13 7.81
N SER A 47 -12.93 8.01 7.08
CA SER A 47 -12.37 7.95 5.72
C SER A 47 -12.99 8.94 4.72
N ASP A 48 -14.23 9.39 4.95
CA ASP A 48 -14.93 10.38 4.13
C ASP A 48 -14.47 11.82 4.40
N ALA A 49 -13.84 12.06 5.54
CA ALA A 49 -13.26 13.33 5.98
C ALA A 49 -11.97 13.06 6.78
N PRO A 50 -10.89 12.60 6.12
CA PRO A 50 -9.76 12.02 6.81
C PRO A 50 -8.96 13.06 7.60
N HIS A 51 -8.69 12.76 8.86
CA HIS A 51 -7.78 13.53 9.71
C HIS A 51 -6.40 12.87 9.73
N PHE A 52 -5.36 13.65 9.39
CA PHE A 52 -4.00 13.15 9.23
C PHE A 52 -3.48 12.45 10.48
N GLU A 53 -3.54 13.10 11.64
CA GLU A 53 -3.05 12.55 12.90
C GLU A 53 -3.81 11.30 13.34
N GLU A 54 -5.12 11.25 13.13
CA GLU A 54 -5.93 10.06 13.47
C GLU A 54 -5.55 8.86 12.60
N TRP A 55 -5.28 9.09 11.31
CA TRP A 55 -4.78 8.04 10.43
C TRP A 55 -3.39 7.56 10.87
N GLN A 56 -2.49 8.46 11.28
CA GLN A 56 -1.19 8.09 11.80
C GLN A 56 -1.27 7.28 13.10
N GLN A 57 -2.18 7.65 14.01
CA GLN A 57 -2.46 6.89 15.23
C GLN A 57 -3.04 5.51 14.92
N ALA A 58 -4.01 5.44 14.00
CA ALA A 58 -4.61 4.17 13.58
C ALA A 58 -3.60 3.21 12.94
N LEU A 59 -2.69 3.73 12.11
CA LEU A 59 -1.56 2.97 11.56
C LEU A 59 -0.64 2.47 12.68
N ALA A 60 -0.26 3.34 13.61
CA ALA A 60 0.60 3.00 14.73
C ALA A 60 0.04 1.91 15.65
N LEU A 61 -1.27 1.96 15.93
CA LEU A 61 -1.96 0.98 16.77
C LEU A 61 -2.11 -0.38 16.08
N GLN A 62 -2.26 -0.40 14.76
CA GLN A 62 -2.62 -1.62 14.04
C GLN A 62 -1.45 -2.32 13.36
N MET A 63 -0.41 -1.60 12.94
CA MET A 63 0.84 -2.16 12.39
C MET A 63 1.80 -2.52 13.52
N THR A 64 1.46 -3.60 14.24
CA THR A 64 2.19 -4.03 15.45
C THR A 64 3.58 -4.60 15.14
N THR A 65 3.79 -5.11 13.93
CA THR A 65 5.07 -5.69 13.49
C THR A 65 5.53 -5.00 12.22
N LEU A 66 6.79 -4.57 12.21
CA LEU A 66 7.49 -4.08 11.02
C LEU A 66 8.88 -4.72 11.03
N ASP A 67 9.04 -5.74 10.20
CA ASP A 67 10.25 -6.56 10.06
C ASP A 67 10.45 -7.02 8.61
N GLU A 68 11.54 -7.73 8.34
CA GLU A 68 11.93 -8.22 7.01
C GLU A 68 10.93 -9.18 6.36
N ASN A 69 9.89 -9.61 7.09
CA ASN A 69 8.78 -10.45 6.63
C ASN A 69 7.48 -9.67 6.42
N THR A 70 7.53 -8.35 6.58
CA THR A 70 6.38 -7.47 6.48
C THR A 70 6.16 -6.98 5.04
N ILE A 71 4.96 -7.16 4.51
CA ILE A 71 4.49 -6.62 3.23
C ILE A 71 3.32 -5.67 3.50
N ILE A 72 3.36 -4.49 2.91
CA ILE A 72 2.30 -3.49 3.04
C ILE A 72 1.69 -3.23 1.67
N ILE A 73 0.36 -3.22 1.59
CA ILE A 73 -0.38 -3.01 0.36
C ILE A 73 -1.37 -1.87 0.63
N ALA A 74 -1.08 -0.69 0.09
CA ALA A 74 -1.85 0.52 0.31
C ALA A 74 -2.54 0.98 -0.97
N HIS A 75 -3.72 1.59 -0.82
CA HIS A 75 -4.50 2.14 -1.93
C HIS A 75 -4.73 3.65 -1.77
N ASN A 76 -4.63 4.36 -2.89
CA ASN A 76 -4.93 5.78 -3.03
C ASN A 76 -4.25 6.64 -1.92
N LEU A 77 -5.00 7.47 -1.18
CA LEU A 77 -4.51 8.31 -0.08
C LEU A 77 -3.80 7.51 1.02
N GLY A 78 -4.19 6.25 1.22
CA GLY A 78 -3.54 5.32 2.15
C GLY A 78 -2.06 5.09 1.83
N CYS A 79 -1.66 5.22 0.56
CA CYS A 79 -0.25 5.15 0.17
C CYS A 79 0.57 6.27 0.83
N LEU A 80 0.07 7.51 0.74
CA LEU A 80 0.75 8.68 1.30
C LEU A 80 0.82 8.61 2.83
N ALA A 81 -0.31 8.26 3.46
CA ALA A 81 -0.38 8.12 4.91
C ALA A 81 0.59 7.04 5.43
N THR A 82 0.68 5.92 4.72
CA THR A 82 1.56 4.82 5.09
C THR A 82 3.04 5.18 4.88
N LEU A 83 3.39 5.83 3.77
CA LEU A 83 4.78 6.25 3.54
C LEU A 83 5.26 7.30 4.55
N HIS A 84 4.38 8.20 4.99
CA HIS A 84 4.71 9.11 6.09
C HIS A 84 5.02 8.34 7.37
N TYR A 85 4.12 7.43 7.76
CA TYR A 85 4.31 6.57 8.93
C TYR A 85 5.66 5.84 8.87
N LEU A 86 5.93 5.18 7.75
CA LEU A 86 7.17 4.40 7.54
C LEU A 86 8.44 5.26 7.52
N SER A 87 8.37 6.50 7.03
CA SER A 87 9.51 7.43 7.04
C SER A 87 10.07 7.67 8.45
N SER A 88 9.22 7.55 9.48
CA SER A 88 9.65 7.63 10.89
C SER A 88 9.97 6.27 11.50
N LYS A 89 9.17 5.23 11.20
CA LYS A 89 9.23 3.94 11.90
C LYS A 89 10.29 2.99 11.38
N LEU A 90 10.79 3.20 10.17
CA LEU A 90 11.80 2.33 9.57
C LEU A 90 13.23 2.73 9.88
N ARG A 91 13.50 3.78 10.68
CA ARG A 91 14.90 4.19 10.99
C ARG A 91 15.79 3.07 11.52
N GLU A 92 15.21 2.10 12.23
CA GLU A 92 15.92 0.96 12.82
C GLU A 92 15.31 -0.40 12.40
N ARG A 93 14.41 -0.38 11.42
CA ARG A 93 13.64 -1.57 10.99
C ARG A 93 13.64 -1.66 9.49
N ARG A 94 13.53 -2.87 8.96
CA ARG A 94 13.39 -3.08 7.51
C ARG A 94 12.08 -3.78 7.25
N ILE A 95 11.51 -3.59 6.06
CA ILE A 95 10.35 -4.36 5.61
C ILE A 95 10.60 -4.97 4.25
N LYS A 96 9.91 -6.08 3.96
CA LYS A 96 10.05 -6.80 2.71
C LYS A 96 9.60 -5.96 1.53
N ALA A 97 8.38 -5.44 1.59
CA ALA A 97 7.82 -4.74 0.44
C ALA A 97 6.72 -3.73 0.78
N ILE A 98 6.56 -2.76 -0.11
CA ILE A 98 5.36 -1.93 -0.20
C ILE A 98 4.79 -1.93 -1.63
N PHE A 99 3.47 -2.07 -1.71
CA PHE A 99 2.68 -1.92 -2.93
C PHE A 99 1.77 -0.71 -2.77
N CYS A 100 1.87 0.26 -3.67
CA CYS A 100 1.02 1.44 -3.69
C CYS A 100 0.15 1.42 -4.95
N ILE A 101 -1.15 1.23 -4.77
CA ILE A 101 -2.14 1.17 -5.86
C ILE A 101 -2.80 2.54 -5.98
N ALA A 102 -2.72 3.18 -7.14
CA ALA A 102 -3.16 4.57 -7.35
C ALA A 102 -2.53 5.57 -6.35
N GLY A 103 -1.26 5.35 -5.99
CA GLY A 103 -0.55 6.21 -5.03
C GLY A 103 -0.14 7.56 -5.62
N PHE A 104 -0.15 8.59 -4.78
CA PHE A 104 0.29 9.94 -5.12
C PHE A 104 0.87 10.65 -3.89
N LYS A 105 1.61 11.73 -4.11
CA LYS A 105 2.12 12.62 -3.04
C LYS A 105 1.90 14.11 -3.30
N ALA A 106 1.29 14.45 -4.43
CA ALA A 106 1.01 15.83 -4.83
C ALA A 106 -0.48 16.13 -4.69
N ALA A 107 -0.83 17.41 -4.56
CA ALA A 107 -2.22 17.85 -4.51
C ALA A 107 -2.98 17.40 -5.77
N LEU A 108 -4.23 16.97 -5.58
CA LEU A 108 -5.11 16.52 -6.65
C LEU A 108 -6.12 17.63 -6.98
N LYS A 109 -6.20 18.03 -8.25
CA LYS A 109 -7.16 19.06 -8.69
C LYS A 109 -8.62 18.62 -8.56
N SER A 110 -8.86 17.31 -8.72
CA SER A 110 -10.19 16.70 -8.62
C SER A 110 -10.68 16.52 -7.18
N LEU A 111 -9.77 16.56 -6.20
CA LEU A 111 -10.04 16.34 -4.77
C LEU A 111 -9.31 17.40 -3.92
N PRO A 112 -9.64 18.70 -4.09
CA PRO A 112 -8.96 19.79 -3.39
C PRO A 112 -9.07 19.70 -1.86
N GLU A 113 -10.13 19.10 -1.33
CA GLU A 113 -10.36 18.85 0.09
C GLU A 113 -9.25 18.00 0.74
N LEU A 114 -8.55 17.16 -0.04
CA LEU A 114 -7.44 16.36 0.47
C LEU A 114 -6.13 17.16 0.61
N SER A 115 -6.06 18.39 0.10
CA SER A 115 -4.83 19.20 0.09
C SER A 115 -4.26 19.41 1.49
N GLY A 116 -5.14 19.63 2.49
CA GLY A 116 -4.72 19.79 3.88
C GLY A 116 -4.11 18.54 4.48
N PHE A 117 -4.63 17.36 4.11
CA PHE A 117 -4.05 16.07 4.52
C PHE A 117 -2.70 15.85 3.82
N ILE A 118 -2.64 16.09 2.51
CA ILE A 118 -1.44 15.87 1.70
C ILE A 118 -0.28 16.77 2.17
N ALA A 119 -0.56 18.03 2.51
CA ALA A 119 0.45 18.99 2.94
C ALA A 119 1.12 18.63 4.29
N GLN A 120 0.47 17.83 5.13
CA GLN A 120 1.04 17.38 6.41
C GLN A 120 2.02 16.21 6.24
N ALA A 121 1.92 15.47 5.13
CA ALA A 121 2.77 14.31 4.89
C ALA A 121 4.24 14.71 4.66
N LYS A 122 5.11 14.26 5.56
CA LYS A 122 6.57 14.34 5.43
C LYS A 122 7.13 12.97 5.04
N LEU A 123 7.78 12.88 3.89
CA LEU A 123 8.36 11.64 3.37
C LEU A 123 9.88 11.72 3.38
N ASP A 124 10.53 10.68 3.90
CA ASP A 124 11.99 10.54 3.87
C ASP A 124 12.36 9.46 2.84
N SER A 125 12.72 9.88 1.63
CA SER A 125 13.12 8.97 0.56
C SER A 125 14.33 8.11 0.93
N GLY A 126 15.28 8.63 1.71
CA GLY A 126 16.48 7.88 2.10
C GLY A 126 16.13 6.68 2.97
N ILE A 127 15.25 6.90 3.96
CA ILE A 127 14.71 5.82 4.79
C ILE A 127 13.90 4.83 3.96
N LEU A 128 12.95 5.33 3.14
CA LEU A 128 12.07 4.47 2.34
C LEU A 128 12.86 3.60 1.35
N HIS A 129 13.88 4.15 0.70
CA HIS A 129 14.70 3.39 -0.26
C HIS A 129 15.61 2.38 0.43
N SER A 130 16.22 2.76 1.55
CA SER A 130 17.22 1.92 2.22
C SER A 130 16.58 0.79 3.02
N HIS A 131 15.36 0.98 3.55
CA HIS A 131 14.73 0.05 4.50
C HIS A 131 13.56 -0.76 3.94
N ILE A 132 13.09 -0.46 2.72
CA ILE A 132 12.06 -1.27 2.06
C ILE A 132 12.72 -2.02 0.91
N ALA A 133 12.77 -3.35 0.95
CA ALA A 133 13.51 -4.12 -0.05
C ALA A 133 12.88 -4.06 -1.45
N SER A 134 11.56 -4.15 -1.55
CA SER A 134 10.81 -4.04 -2.82
C SER A 134 9.73 -2.97 -2.76
N ARG A 135 9.61 -2.15 -3.79
CA ARG A 135 8.65 -1.05 -3.87
C ARG A 135 7.97 -1.12 -5.23
N VAL A 136 6.65 -1.23 -5.23
CA VAL A 136 5.84 -1.34 -6.46
C VAL A 136 4.75 -0.27 -6.45
N VAL A 137 4.59 0.42 -7.57
CA VAL A 137 3.48 1.35 -7.80
C VAL A 137 2.67 0.83 -8.98
N MET A 138 1.36 0.63 -8.77
CA MET A 138 0.42 0.33 -9.85
C MET A 138 -0.46 1.55 -10.11
N PHE A 139 -0.57 1.98 -11.35
CA PHE A 139 -1.38 3.13 -11.74
C PHE A 139 -2.23 2.83 -12.98
N SER A 140 -3.31 3.59 -13.15
CA SER A 140 -4.18 3.47 -14.32
C SER A 140 -3.99 4.64 -15.27
N ASN A 141 -4.04 4.38 -16.58
CA ASN A 141 -3.99 5.43 -17.59
C ASN A 141 -5.29 6.24 -17.73
N ASN A 142 -6.38 5.79 -17.11
CA ASN A 142 -7.68 6.48 -17.10
C ASN A 142 -8.21 6.74 -15.68
N ASP A 143 -7.33 6.82 -14.68
CA ASP A 143 -7.73 7.19 -13.32
C ASP A 143 -8.36 8.59 -13.32
N PRO A 144 -9.64 8.74 -12.89
CA PRO A 144 -10.32 10.03 -12.91
C PRO A 144 -9.83 10.99 -11.81
N TYR A 145 -9.08 10.49 -10.82
CA TYR A 145 -8.61 11.27 -9.67
C TYR A 145 -7.10 11.49 -9.67
N VAL A 146 -6.32 10.48 -10.05
CA VAL A 146 -4.84 10.50 -10.01
C VAL A 146 -4.26 10.45 -11.42
N PRO A 147 -3.98 11.59 -12.06
CA PRO A 147 -3.40 11.62 -13.40
C PRO A 147 -2.08 10.84 -13.50
N PRO A 148 -1.83 10.13 -14.61
CA PRO A 148 -0.60 9.34 -14.80
C PRO A 148 0.71 10.08 -14.49
N PRO A 149 0.90 11.37 -14.88
CA PRO A 149 2.13 12.08 -14.52
C PRO A 149 2.39 12.18 -13.01
N LEU A 150 1.34 12.27 -12.19
CA LEU A 150 1.48 12.30 -10.73
C LEU A 150 1.86 10.94 -10.17
N ALA A 151 1.25 9.86 -10.69
CA ALA A 151 1.58 8.49 -10.31
C ALA A 151 3.01 8.11 -10.72
N LEU A 152 3.45 8.49 -11.93
CA LEU A 152 4.84 8.28 -12.40
C LEU A 152 5.84 9.05 -11.53
N THR A 153 5.56 10.31 -11.21
CA THR A 153 6.41 11.12 -10.31
C THR A 153 6.48 10.49 -8.91
N PHE A 154 5.38 9.93 -8.43
CA PHE A 154 5.32 9.22 -7.16
C PHE A 154 6.16 7.92 -7.19
N GLY A 155 6.05 7.12 -8.26
CA GLY A 155 6.88 5.93 -8.46
C GLY A 155 8.37 6.23 -8.54
N HIS A 156 8.76 7.27 -9.28
CA HIS A 156 10.15 7.74 -9.34
C HIS A 156 10.65 8.20 -7.97
N PHE A 157 9.84 8.96 -7.21
CA PHE A 157 10.20 9.36 -5.85
C PHE A 157 10.48 8.15 -4.95
N LEU A 158 9.73 7.06 -5.10
CA LEU A 158 9.94 5.83 -4.34
C LEU A 158 11.05 4.94 -4.89
N SER A 159 11.67 5.26 -6.04
CA SER A 159 12.54 4.31 -6.74
C SER A 159 11.86 2.93 -6.87
N ALA A 160 10.58 2.96 -7.26
CA ALA A 160 9.71 1.78 -7.34
C ALA A 160 9.66 1.21 -8.75
N GLU A 161 9.34 -0.08 -8.86
CA GLU A 161 8.82 -0.64 -10.10
C GLU A 161 7.44 -0.04 -10.36
N VAL A 162 7.25 0.55 -11.54
CA VAL A 162 6.00 1.22 -11.90
C VAL A 162 5.27 0.43 -12.98
N LEU A 163 4.05 -0.01 -12.67
CA LEU A 163 3.23 -0.87 -13.51
C LEU A 163 1.96 -0.13 -13.93
N GLU A 164 1.80 0.07 -15.25
CA GLU A 164 0.55 0.58 -15.83
C GLU A 164 -0.47 -0.54 -15.94
N VAL A 165 -1.67 -0.33 -15.39
CA VAL A 165 -2.84 -1.18 -15.58
C VAL A 165 -3.85 -0.42 -16.44
N LYS A 166 -3.94 -0.81 -17.70
CA LYS A 166 -4.77 -0.08 -18.68
C LYS A 166 -6.24 -0.11 -18.27
N ARG A 167 -6.87 1.07 -18.32
CA ARG A 167 -8.32 1.24 -18.12
C ARG A 167 -8.86 0.76 -16.77
N ALA A 168 -8.04 0.83 -15.71
CA ALA A 168 -8.39 0.34 -14.38
C ALA A 168 -9.22 1.31 -13.51
N GLY A 169 -9.54 2.51 -14.01
CA GLY A 169 -10.13 3.57 -13.19
C GLY A 169 -9.22 3.88 -11.99
N ASN A 170 -9.78 4.01 -10.79
CA ASN A 170 -9.02 4.16 -9.54
C ASN A 170 -8.96 2.82 -8.76
N PHE A 171 -9.00 1.68 -9.46
CA PHE A 171 -8.95 0.33 -8.88
C PHE A 171 -10.06 0.05 -7.85
N MET A 172 -11.23 0.66 -8.05
CA MET A 172 -12.38 0.48 -7.18
C MET A 172 -13.28 -0.65 -7.67
N ARG A 173 -14.15 -1.16 -6.79
CA ARG A 173 -15.15 -2.19 -7.14
C ARG A 173 -16.00 -1.79 -8.35
N GLU A 174 -16.42 -0.53 -8.40
CA GLU A 174 -17.17 0.07 -9.52
C GLU A 174 -16.39 0.10 -10.85
N ASN A 175 -15.05 0.02 -10.80
CA ASN A 175 -14.20 -0.13 -11.97
C ASN A 175 -13.91 -1.60 -12.31
N GLY A 176 -14.60 -2.55 -11.66
CA GLY A 176 -14.42 -3.99 -11.84
C GLY A 176 -13.43 -4.63 -10.85
N TYR A 177 -12.87 -3.87 -9.90
CA TYR A 177 -11.87 -4.37 -8.95
C TYR A 177 -12.49 -4.83 -7.63
N ALA A 178 -13.45 -5.77 -7.72
CA ALA A 178 -13.80 -6.63 -6.59
C ALA A 178 -12.72 -7.71 -6.36
N GLU A 179 -11.97 -8.03 -7.41
CA GLU A 179 -10.87 -8.98 -7.47
C GLU A 179 -9.68 -8.30 -8.16
N PHE A 180 -8.45 -8.71 -7.85
CA PHE A 180 -7.26 -8.10 -8.44
C PHE A 180 -6.13 -9.11 -8.66
N GLU A 181 -6.33 -9.99 -9.65
CA GLU A 181 -5.40 -11.08 -9.97
C GLU A 181 -3.99 -10.61 -10.33
N LEU A 182 -3.86 -9.48 -11.04
CA LEU A 182 -2.55 -8.92 -11.35
C LEU A 182 -1.77 -8.60 -10.07
N LEU A 183 -2.39 -7.93 -9.09
CA LEU A 183 -1.78 -7.65 -7.79
C LEU A 183 -1.39 -8.93 -7.06
N LEU A 184 -2.27 -9.92 -7.01
CA LEU A 184 -1.96 -11.22 -6.40
C LEU A 184 -0.75 -11.90 -7.08
N ASN A 185 -0.69 -11.85 -8.42
CA ASN A 185 0.42 -12.43 -9.18
C ASN A 185 1.73 -11.68 -8.97
N THR A 186 1.72 -10.36 -8.80
CA THR A 186 2.92 -9.58 -8.45
C THR A 186 3.38 -9.85 -7.02
N LEU A 187 2.46 -10.19 -6.11
CA LEU A 187 2.80 -10.56 -4.72
C LEU A 187 3.44 -11.97 -4.62
N LYS A 188 2.97 -12.94 -5.41
CA LYS A 188 3.38 -14.35 -5.34
C LYS A 188 4.90 -14.59 -5.23
N PRO A 189 5.76 -13.97 -6.05
CA PRO A 189 7.21 -14.19 -5.94
C PRO A 189 7.78 -13.80 -4.57
N LEU A 190 7.28 -12.72 -3.96
CA LEU A 190 7.74 -12.24 -2.65
C LEU A 190 7.29 -13.12 -1.48
N LEU A 191 6.20 -13.86 -1.70
CA LEU A 191 5.64 -14.82 -0.75
C LEU A 191 6.40 -16.16 -0.80
N GLN A 192 6.89 -16.55 -1.99
CA GLN A 192 7.57 -17.83 -2.23
C GLN A 192 9.09 -17.80 -1.93
N GLN A 193 9.73 -16.63 -1.99
CA GLN A 193 11.18 -16.48 -1.78
C GLN A 193 11.70 -16.91 -0.39
N GLN A 194 10.83 -17.19 0.58
CA GLN A 194 11.26 -17.80 1.86
C GLN A 194 11.60 -19.29 1.75
N ALA A 195 11.13 -20.00 0.72
CA ALA A 195 11.32 -21.45 0.61
C ALA A 195 12.70 -21.87 0.07
N VAL A 196 13.44 -20.96 -0.59
CA VAL A 196 14.63 -21.32 -1.39
C VAL A 196 15.96 -20.90 -0.73
N ALA A 197 15.94 -20.00 0.26
CA ALA A 197 17.17 -19.45 0.86
C ALA A 197 17.87 -20.37 1.90
N GLN A 198 17.50 -21.66 1.99
CA GLN A 198 18.17 -22.64 2.85
C GLN A 198 18.51 -23.97 2.13
N GLY A 199 18.74 -23.91 0.82
CA GLY A 199 19.30 -25.02 0.04
C GLY A 199 20.81 -24.91 -0.12
#